data_AF-A0A2D6NA58-F1
#
_entry.id   AF-A0A2D6NA58-F1
#
_cell.length_a   1.000
_cell.length_b   1.000
_cell.length_c   1.000
_cell.angle_alpha   90.00
_cell.angle_beta   90.00
_cell.angle_gamma   90.00
#
_symmetry.space_group_name_H-M   'P 1'
#
loop_
_entity.id
_entity.type
_entity.pdbx_description
1 polymer ?
#
loop_
_entity_poly.entity_id
_entity_poly.type
_entity_poly.pdbx_seq_one_letter_code
_entity_poly.pdbx_strand_id
1 'polypeptide(L)'
;SKRQQQLLLALRDQFMSSDILPRLPSLAQQLSDTVSTDFPLTKVPSLAMLGMSIPDDSISRIAINYDQGMVVSAVTETGADVLIPDLLQIRRIVHRAINGYGEMTGDEAAPLAEAAAAS
;
A
#
# COMPACT_ATOMS: atom_id res chain seq x y z
N SER A 1 10.59 -3.85 2.14
CA SER A 1 11.24 -4.46 3.32
C SER A 1 10.24 -5.29 4.12
N LYS A 2 10.47 -6.61 4.24
CA LYS A 2 9.61 -7.53 5.01
C LYS A 2 9.48 -7.13 6.49
N ARG A 3 10.57 -6.61 7.07
CA ARG A 3 10.59 -6.13 8.46
C ARG A 3 9.69 -4.91 8.68
N GLN A 4 9.71 -3.95 7.75
CA GLN A 4 8.86 -2.75 7.85
C GLN A 4 7.38 -3.13 7.78
N GLN A 5 7.02 -4.06 6.90
CA GLN A 5 5.65 -4.58 6.84
C GLN A 5 5.26 -5.33 8.11
N GLN A 6 6.16 -6.16 8.67
CA GLN A 6 5.90 -6.84 9.95
C GLN A 6 5.66 -5.85 11.10
N LEU A 7 6.43 -4.75 11.14
CA LEU A 7 6.24 -3.70 12.14
C LEU A 7 4.87 -3.02 12.00
N LEU A 8 4.45 -2.70 10.76
CA LEU A 8 3.14 -2.10 10.52
C LEU A 8 1.99 -3.00 10.98
N LEU A 9 2.10 -4.32 10.79
CA LEU A 9 1.10 -5.28 11.26
C LEU A 9 1.08 -5.35 12.78
N ALA A 10 2.25 -5.43 13.42
CA ALA A 10 2.33 -5.44 14.88
C ALA A 10 1.73 -4.18 15.51
N LEU A 11 1.95 -3.02 14.88
CA LEU A 11 1.31 -1.77 15.29
C LEU A 11 -0.21 -1.83 15.09
N ARG A 12 -0.70 -2.33 13.95
CA ARG A 12 -2.14 -2.54 13.73
C ARG A 12 -2.73 -3.41 14.83
N ASP A 13 -2.13 -4.55 15.12
CA ASP A 13 -2.65 -5.49 16.12
C ASP A 13 -2.73 -4.84 17.51
N GLN A 14 -1.74 -4.02 17.86
CA GLN A 14 -1.76 -3.21 19.07
C GLN A 14 -2.93 -2.21 19.07
N PHE A 15 -3.15 -1.48 17.97
CA PHE A 15 -4.25 -0.50 17.86
C PHE A 15 -5.65 -1.14 17.85
N MET A 16 -5.76 -2.39 17.39
CA MET A 16 -7.02 -3.15 17.38
C MET A 16 -7.38 -3.76 18.75
N SER A 17 -6.50 -3.63 19.76
CA SER A 17 -6.81 -4.05 21.12
C SER A 17 -7.95 -3.22 21.75
N SER A 18 -8.77 -3.87 22.57
CA SER A 18 -9.95 -3.29 23.23
C SER A 18 -9.65 -2.01 24.02
N ASP A 19 -8.44 -1.90 24.56
CA ASP A 19 -8.07 -0.84 25.49
C ASP A 19 -7.61 0.44 24.79
N ILE A 20 -7.21 0.34 23.52
CA ILE A 20 -6.69 1.46 22.72
C ILE A 20 -7.79 2.12 21.89
N LEU A 21 -8.78 1.35 21.40
CA LEU A 21 -9.85 1.86 20.55
C LEU A 21 -10.56 3.11 21.12
N PRO A 22 -10.95 3.16 22.43
CA PRO A 22 -11.60 4.34 23.00
C PRO A 22 -10.69 5.57 23.07
N ARG A 23 -9.36 5.35 23.06
CA ARG A 23 -8.33 6.39 23.15
C ARG A 23 -7.83 6.85 21.78
N LEU A 24 -8.27 6.22 20.68
CA LEU A 24 -7.79 6.56 19.33
C LEU A 24 -7.93 8.04 18.97
N PRO A 25 -9.05 8.74 19.27
CA PRO A 25 -9.14 10.16 18.94
C PRO A 25 -8.09 11.03 19.62
N SER A 26 -7.84 10.80 20.92
CA SER A 26 -6.84 11.56 21.67
C SER A 26 -5.41 11.19 21.27
N LEU A 27 -5.14 9.92 20.96
CA LEU A 27 -3.86 9.48 20.40
C LEU A 27 -3.59 10.09 19.03
N ALA A 28 -4.59 10.13 18.15
CA ALA A 28 -4.45 10.74 16.83
C ALA A 28 -4.17 12.25 16.93
N GLN A 29 -4.77 12.93 17.91
CA GLN A 29 -4.48 14.34 18.20
C GLN A 29 -3.06 14.56 18.75
N GLN A 30 -2.51 13.62 19.52
CA GLN A 30 -1.12 13.71 19.98
C GLN A 30 -0.12 13.40 18.86
N LEU A 31 -0.49 12.49 17.95
CA LEU A 31 0.34 12.10 16.81
C LEU A 31 0.38 13.18 15.72
N SER A 32 -0.61 14.08 15.62
CA SER A 32 -0.65 15.11 14.58
C SER A 32 0.57 16.02 14.59
N ASP A 33 1.20 16.19 15.76
CA ASP A 33 2.40 17.02 15.91
C ASP A 33 3.67 16.29 15.44
N THR A 34 3.62 14.96 15.33
CA THR A 34 4.75 14.10 14.95
C THR A 34 4.61 13.53 13.54
N VAL A 35 3.38 13.31 13.06
CA VAL A 35 3.06 12.73 11.76
C VAL A 35 2.19 13.70 10.99
N SER A 36 2.73 14.23 9.89
CA SER A 36 1.99 15.10 8.98
C SER A 36 1.12 14.25 8.04
N THR A 37 -0.20 14.47 8.08
CA THR A 37 -1.17 13.80 7.21
C THR A 37 -2.33 14.75 6.91
N ASP A 38 -2.92 14.61 5.73
CA ASP A 38 -4.17 15.24 5.30
C ASP A 38 -5.41 14.45 5.74
N PHE A 39 -5.22 13.36 6.50
CA PHE A 39 -6.31 12.52 6.96
C PHE A 39 -7.20 13.23 8.00
N PRO A 40 -8.52 13.33 7.78
CA PRO A 40 -9.43 13.99 8.72
C PRO A 40 -9.62 13.16 10.00
N LEU A 41 -9.25 13.73 11.16
CA LEU A 41 -9.37 13.08 12.48
C LEU A 41 -10.78 12.59 12.79
N THR A 42 -11.82 13.25 12.26
CA THR A 42 -13.23 12.86 12.42
C THR A 42 -13.56 11.52 11.77
N LYS A 43 -12.74 11.04 10.82
CA LYS A 43 -12.91 9.73 10.16
C LYS A 43 -12.20 8.59 10.89
N VAL A 44 -11.34 8.88 11.86
CA VAL A 44 -10.57 7.86 12.63
C VAL A 44 -11.50 6.79 13.23
N PRO A 45 -12.60 7.12 13.94
CA PRO A 45 -13.44 6.09 14.54
C PRO A 45 -14.09 5.17 13.50
N SER A 46 -14.60 5.72 12.40
CA SER A 46 -15.22 4.93 11.33
C SER A 46 -14.22 4.00 10.65
N LEU A 47 -12.98 4.44 10.45
CA LEU A 47 -11.93 3.58 9.88
C LEU A 47 -11.46 2.51 10.88
N ALA A 48 -11.41 2.82 12.17
CA ALA A 48 -11.06 1.84 13.19
C ALA A 48 -12.09 0.69 13.22
N MET A 49 -13.38 1.02 13.16
CA MET A 49 -14.46 0.02 13.08
C MET A 49 -14.37 -0.83 11.82
N LEU A 50 -14.09 -0.22 10.67
CA LEU A 50 -13.85 -0.96 9.41
C LEU A 50 -12.61 -1.86 9.52
N GLY A 51 -11.52 -1.36 10.12
CA GLY A 51 -10.30 -2.12 10.32
C GLY A 51 -10.49 -3.37 11.17
N MET A 52 -11.35 -3.30 12.20
CA MET A 52 -11.72 -4.45 13.03
C MET A 52 -12.55 -5.50 12.29
N SER A 53 -13.28 -5.11 11.24
CA SER A 53 -14.09 -6.07 10.46
C SER A 53 -13.30 -6.77 9.35
N ILE A 54 -12.05 -6.36 9.09
CA ILE A 54 -11.19 -6.96 8.06
C ILE A 54 -10.44 -8.16 8.67
N PRO A 55 -10.68 -9.39 8.18
CA PRO A 55 -9.91 -10.56 8.57
C PRO A 55 -8.43 -10.46 8.19
N ASP A 56 -7.54 -11.03 9.01
CA ASP A 56 -6.09 -10.95 8.78
C ASP A 56 -5.62 -11.66 7.50
N ASP A 57 -6.33 -12.73 7.11
CA ASP A 57 -6.08 -13.48 5.88
C ASP A 57 -6.44 -12.69 4.60
N SER A 58 -7.24 -11.62 4.75
CA SER A 58 -7.64 -10.72 3.67
C SER A 58 -6.61 -9.61 3.40
N ILE A 59 -5.53 -9.54 4.18
CA ILE A 59 -4.47 -8.54 4.03
C ILE A 59 -3.39 -9.04 3.08
N SER A 60 -3.40 -8.52 1.86
CA SER A 60 -2.32 -8.72 0.89
C SER A 60 -1.12 -7.81 1.20
N ARG A 61 0.10 -8.35 1.06
CA ARG A 61 1.34 -7.61 1.29
C ARG A 61 2.22 -7.73 0.07
N ILE A 62 2.58 -6.57 -0.49
CA ILE A 62 3.33 -6.48 -1.73
C ILE A 62 4.47 -5.49 -1.52
N ALA A 63 5.67 -5.82 -2.00
CA ALA A 63 6.82 -4.93 -1.97
C ALA A 63 7.33 -4.75 -3.38
N ILE A 64 7.46 -3.51 -3.85
CA ILE A 64 8.10 -3.19 -5.13
C ILE A 64 9.60 -3.50 -5.00
N ASN A 65 10.12 -4.43 -5.81
CA ASN A 65 11.48 -4.97 -5.68
C ASN A 65 12.04 -5.53 -7.00
N TYR A 66 13.35 -5.84 -6.99
CA TYR A 66 14.08 -6.43 -8.10
C TYR A 66 13.68 -7.88 -8.40
N ASP A 67 13.49 -8.69 -7.35
CA ASP A 67 13.25 -10.13 -7.47
C ASP A 67 12.00 -10.46 -8.31
N GLN A 68 11.04 -9.53 -8.32
CA GLN A 68 9.80 -9.65 -9.07
C GLN A 68 9.84 -8.87 -10.39
N GLY A 69 10.97 -8.30 -10.79
CA GLY A 69 11.13 -7.55 -12.04
C GLY A 69 10.49 -6.16 -12.07
N MET A 70 9.98 -5.67 -10.93
CA MET A 70 9.24 -4.40 -10.88
C MET A 70 10.13 -3.16 -10.97
N VAL A 71 11.44 -3.31 -10.74
CA VAL A 71 12.42 -2.24 -10.82
C VAL A 71 13.72 -2.77 -11.43
N VAL A 72 14.43 -1.90 -12.13
CA VAL A 72 15.78 -2.15 -12.67
C VAL A 72 16.73 -1.13 -12.07
N SER A 73 17.94 -1.57 -11.67
CA SER A 73 18.99 -0.65 -11.19
C SER A 73 19.57 0.12 -12.37
N ALA A 74 19.76 1.42 -12.19
CA ALA A 74 20.51 2.24 -13.12
C ALA A 74 21.38 3.24 -12.36
N VAL A 75 22.46 3.67 -12.99
CA VAL A 75 23.28 4.77 -12.50
C VAL A 75 23.02 5.97 -13.39
N THR A 76 22.62 7.10 -12.80
CA THR A 76 22.40 8.33 -13.56
C THR A 76 23.71 8.88 -14.11
N GLU A 77 23.65 9.80 -15.06
CA GLU A 77 24.83 10.51 -15.59
C GLU A 77 25.61 11.25 -14.48
N THR A 78 24.93 11.61 -13.39
CA THR A 78 25.51 12.25 -12.20
C THR A 78 26.08 11.26 -11.18
N GLY A 79 26.04 9.95 -11.48
CA GLY A 79 26.57 8.88 -10.62
C GLY A 79 25.65 8.43 -9.49
N ALA A 80 24.36 8.82 -9.49
CA ALA A 80 23.41 8.39 -8.48
C ALA A 80 22.88 6.98 -8.80
N ASP A 81 22.83 6.11 -7.79
CA ASP A 81 22.17 4.81 -7.88
C ASP A 81 20.66 4.98 -7.75
N VAL A 82 19.92 4.58 -8.79
CA VAL A 82 18.47 4.77 -8.89
C VAL A 82 17.74 3.50 -9.30
N LEU A 83 16.49 3.42 -8.87
CA LEU A 83 15.54 2.40 -9.31
C LEU A 83 14.68 2.96 -10.42
N ILE A 84 14.75 2.35 -11.60
CA ILE A 84 13.82 2.63 -12.69
C ILE A 84 12.62 1.68 -12.56
N PRO A 85 11.41 2.19 -12.33
CA PRO A 85 10.23 1.34 -12.15
C PRO A 85 9.66 0.82 -13.48
N ASP A 86 9.29 -0.46 -13.53
CA ASP A 86 8.36 -0.98 -14.53
C ASP A 86 6.93 -0.61 -14.12
N LEU A 87 6.45 0.51 -14.66
CA LEU A 87 5.13 1.05 -14.34
C LEU A 87 3.99 0.13 -14.78
N LEU A 88 4.15 -0.63 -15.87
CA LEU A 88 3.12 -1.56 -16.33
C LEU A 88 2.95 -2.71 -15.35
N GLN A 89 4.07 -3.29 -14.91
CA GLN A 89 4.03 -4.37 -13.94
C GLN A 89 3.51 -3.91 -12.57
N ILE A 90 3.96 -2.76 -12.08
CA ILE A 90 3.50 -2.19 -10.81
C ILE A 90 1.99 -1.94 -10.88
N ARG A 91 1.48 -1.33 -11.97
CA ARG A 91 0.04 -1.07 -12.15
C ARG A 91 -0.79 -2.35 -12.09
N ARG A 92 -0.39 -3.42 -12.78
CA ARG A 92 -1.11 -4.70 -12.74
C ARG A 92 -1.20 -5.26 -11.32
N ILE A 93 -0.12 -5.14 -10.56
CA ILE A 93 -0.04 -5.64 -9.18
C ILE A 93 -0.92 -4.79 -8.25
N VAL A 94 -0.87 -3.46 -8.37
CA VAL A 94 -1.73 -2.55 -7.60
C VAL A 94 -3.21 -2.79 -7.91
N HIS A 95 -3.55 -2.95 -9.18
CA HIS A 95 -4.92 -3.25 -9.61
C HIS A 95 -5.46 -4.52 -8.95
N ARG A 96 -4.67 -5.61 -8.97
CA ARG A 96 -5.02 -6.86 -8.29
C ARG A 96 -5.17 -6.69 -6.77
N ALA A 97 -4.32 -5.87 -6.16
CA ALA A 97 -4.36 -5.65 -4.72
C ALA A 97 -5.61 -4.88 -4.28
N ILE A 98 -6.09 -3.93 -5.09
CA ILE A 98 -7.23 -3.07 -4.76
C ILE A 98 -8.56 -3.74 -5.14
N ASN A 99 -8.63 -4.42 -6.28
CA ASN A 99 -9.88 -4.99 -6.81
C ASN A 99 -10.13 -6.45 -6.36
N GLY A 100 -9.22 -7.04 -5.59
CA GLY A 100 -9.21 -8.48 -5.32
C GLY A 100 -8.88 -9.29 -6.59
N TYR A 101 -8.89 -10.62 -6.51
CA TYR A 101 -8.71 -11.52 -7.65
C TYR A 101 -9.93 -11.52 -8.61
N GLY A 102 -10.47 -10.36 -8.96
CA GLY A 102 -11.33 -10.23 -10.13
C GLY A 102 -10.46 -10.47 -11.37
N GLU A 103 -10.81 -11.48 -12.16
CA GLU A 103 -10.22 -11.69 -13.48
C GLU A 103 -10.21 -10.37 -14.24
N MET A 104 -9.07 -9.99 -14.82
CA MET A 104 -9.05 -8.93 -15.81
C MET A 104 -9.90 -9.40 -16.99
N THR A 105 -11.17 -9.01 -17.04
CA THR A 105 -12.02 -9.28 -18.19
C THR A 105 -11.38 -8.61 -19.40
N GLY A 106 -11.31 -9.32 -20.53
CA GLY A 106 -10.49 -8.96 -21.70
C GLY A 106 -10.69 -7.55 -22.28
N ASP A 107 -11.69 -6.81 -21.83
CA ASP A 107 -11.97 -5.43 -22.20
C ASP A 107 -11.04 -4.41 -21.47
N GLU A 108 -10.64 -4.66 -20.22
CA GLU A 108 -9.69 -3.79 -19.48
C GLU A 108 -8.22 -4.05 -19.83
N ALA A 109 -7.91 -5.22 -20.40
CA ALA A 109 -6.55 -5.58 -20.81
C ALA A 109 -6.15 -4.97 -22.16
N ALA A 110 -7.12 -4.66 -23.02
CA ALA A 110 -6.91 -4.11 -24.36
C ALA A 110 -6.17 -2.75 -24.39
N PRO A 111 -6.58 -1.71 -23.61
CA PRO A 111 -5.92 -0.40 -23.67
C PRO A 111 -4.47 -0.43 -23.14
N LEU A 112 -4.13 -1.41 -22.29
CA LEU A 112 -2.78 -1.53 -21.72
C LEU A 112 -1.81 -2.24 -22.67
N ALA A 113 -2.28 -3.17 -23.49
CA ALA A 113 -1.48 -3.80 -24.54
C ALA A 113 -1.18 -2.82 -25.69
N GLU A 114 -2.15 -1.98 -26.04
CA GLU A 114 -2.01 -0.98 -27.10
C GLU A 114 -1.06 0.16 -26.70
N ALA A 115 -1.09 0.61 -25.44
CA ALA A 115 -0.15 1.59 -24.92
C ALA A 115 1.31 1.08 -24.82
N ALA A 116 1.50 -0.23 -24.59
CA ALA A 116 2.82 -0.84 -24.53
C ALA A 116 3.43 -1.11 -25.92
N ALA A 117 2.60 -1.26 -26.96
CA ALA A 117 3.05 -1.43 -28.35
C ALA A 117 3.40 -0.10 -29.05
N ALA A 118 3.09 1.04 -28.42
CA ALA A 118 3.34 2.38 -28.95
C ALA A 118 4.60 3.07 -28.36
N SER A 119 5.45 2.32 -27.64
CA SER A 119 6.74 2.78 -27.09
C SER A 119 7.88 1.90 -27.59
#